data_AF-A0A9E5T690-F1
#
_entry.id   AF-A0A9E5T690-F1
#
_cell.length_a   1.000
_cell.length_b   1.000
_cell.length_c   1.000
_cell.angle_alpha   90.00
_cell.angle_beta   90.00
_cell.angle_gamma   90.00
#
_symmetry.space_group_name_H-M   'P 1'
#
loop_
_entity.id
_entity.type
_entity.pdbx_description
1 polymer ?
#
loop_
_entity_poly.entity_id
_entity_poly.type
_entity_poly.pdbx_seq_one_letter_code
_entity_poly.pdbx_strand_id
1 'polypeptide(L)' 'MGLAIAKRILELHGSEIRVTSEERHGTRFDFDLPLQARAA' A
#
# COMPACT_ATOMS: atom_id res chain seq x y z
N MET A 1 7.82 -11.23 6.53
CA MET A 1 7.18 -10.71 7.76
C MET A 1 6.65 -9.28 7.62
N GLY A 2 7.43 -8.31 7.13
CA GLY A 2 6.99 -6.90 7.08
C GLY A 2 5.77 -6.59 6.21
N LEU A 3 5.58 -7.29 5.08
CA LEU A 3 4.50 -6.98 4.13
C LEU A 3 3.09 -7.25 4.70
N ALA A 4 2.94 -8.27 5.54
CA ALA A 4 1.65 -8.57 6.18
C ALA A 4 1.24 -7.45 7.16
N ILE A 5 2.22 -6.87 7.86
CA ILE A 5 2.00 -5.71 8.74
C ILE A 5 1.61 -4.50 7.90
N ALA A 6 2.34 -4.22 6.81
CA ALA A 6 2.01 -3.11 5.91
C ALA A 6 0.60 -3.23 5.33
N LYS A 7 0.20 -4.42 4.86
CA LYS A 7 -1.16 -4.70 4.38
C LYS A 7 -2.20 -4.37 5.44
N ARG A 8 -2.00 -4.80 6.68
CA ARG A 8 -2.93 -4.52 7.78
C ARG A 8 -3.05 -3.03 8.08
N ILE A 9 -1.93 -2.30 8.04
CA ILE A 9 -1.94 -0.84 8.22
C ILE A 9 -2.75 -0.17 7.11
N LEU A 10 -2.57 -0.57 5.86
CA LEU A 10 -3.30 0.00 4.72
C LEU A 10 -4.80 -0.27 4.81
N GLU A 11 -5.21 -1.50 5.19
CA GLU A 11 -6.62 -1.83 5.43
C GLU A 11 -7.27 -0.92 6.48
N LEU A 12 -6.55 -0.60 7.57
CA LEU A 12 -7.04 0.31 8.60
C LEU A 12 -7.23 1.74 8.08
N HIS A 13 -6.49 2.13 7.03
CA HIS A 13 -6.64 3.42 6.35
C HIS A 13 -7.62 3.33 5.15
N GLY A 14 -8.37 2.24 5.01
CA GLY A 14 -9.29 2.04 3.88
C GLY A 14 -8.58 1.97 2.53
N SER A 15 -7.31 1.57 2.53
CA SER A 15 -6.43 1.53 1.36
C SER A 15 -6.07 0.09 0.99
N GLU A 16 -5.70 -0.13 -0.27
CA GLU A 16 -5.30 -1.44 -0.79
C GLU A 16 -3.84 -1.41 -1.28
N ILE A 17 -3.15 -2.54 -1.15
CA ILE A 17 -1.80 -2.75 -1.71
C ILE A 17 -1.88 -3.49 -3.05
N ARG A 18 -1.24 -2.95 -4.08
CA ARG A 18 -1.11 -3.55 -5.41
C ARG A 18 0.31 -4.04 -5.63
N VAL A 19 0.45 -5.19 -6.29
CA VAL A 19 1.75 -5.83 -6.54
C VAL A 19 1.92 -6.07 -8.03
N THR A 20 3.02 -5.58 -8.58
CA THR A 20 3.46 -5.91 -9.95
C THR A 20 4.84 -6.55 -9.85
N SER A 21 4.99 -7.76 -10.38
CA SER A 21 6.26 -8.49 -10.37
C SER A 21 6.55 -9.03 -11.75
N GLU A 22 7.80 -8.91 -12.17
CA GLU A 22 8.29 -9.50 -13.42
C GLU A 22 9.57 -10.27 -13.13
N GLU A 23 9.63 -11.51 -13.62
CA GLU A 23 10.81 -12.36 -13.44
C GLU A 23 12.06 -11.64 -13.94
N ARG A 24 13.13 -11.68 -13.14
CA ARG A 24 14.42 -11.03 -13.41
C ARG A 24 14.40 -9.49 -13.48
N HIS A 25 13.26 -8.84 -13.22
CA HIS A 25 13.14 -7.36 -13.16
C HIS A 25 12.82 -6.84 -11.76
N GLY A 26 12.25 -7.70 -10.90
CA GLY A 26 11.97 -7.39 -9.50
C GLY A 26 10.48 -7.29 -9.21
N THR A 27 10.16 -6.69 -8.06
CA THR A 27 8.77 -6.56 -7.58
C THR A 27 8.51 -5.14 -7.10
N ARG A 28 7.40 -4.56 -7.54
CA ARG A 28 6.91 -3.25 -7.16
C ARG A 28 5.63 -3.40 -6.34
N PHE A 29 5.57 -2.66 -5.23
CA PHE A 29 4.41 -2.56 -4.35
C PHE A 29 3.94 -1.11 -4.34
N ASP A 30 2.68 -0.87 -4.68
CA ASP A 30 2.08 0.46 -4.73
C ASP A 30 0.80 0.51 -3.87
N PHE A 31 0.53 1.65 -3.26
CA PHE A 31 -0.71 1.91 -2.53
C PHE A 31 -0.99 3.42 -2.54
N ASP A 32 -2.27 3.77 -2.46
CA ASP A 32 -2.71 5.15 -2.28
C ASP A 32 -3.14 5.34 -0.83
N LEU A 33 -2.99 6.56 -0.29
CA LEU A 33 -3.54 6.91 1.03
C LEU A 33 -4.57 8.03 0.86
N PRO A 34 -5.70 7.98 1.59
CA PRO A 34 -6.70 9.04 1.52
C PRO A 34 -6.10 10.34 2.06
N LEU A 35 -6.10 11.38 1.23
CA LEU A 35 -5.73 12.72 1.67
C LEU A 35 -6.86 13.29 2.53
N GLN A 36 -6.62 13.41 3.83
CA GLN A 36 -7.53 14.13 4.71
C GLN A 36 -7.38 15.63 4.43
N ALA A 37 -8.42 16.26 3.90
CA ALA A 37 -8.47 17.72 3.82
C ALA A 37 -8.41 18.26 5.26
N ARG A 38 -7.42 19.09 5.57
CA ARG A 38 -7.38 19.77 6.86
C ARG A 38 -8.57 20.72 6.93
N ALA A 39 -9.46 20.52 7.90
CA ALA A 39 -10.50 21.50 8.18
C ALA A 39 -9.83 22.83 8.54
N ALA A 40 -10.25 23.90 7.84
CA ALA A 40 -9.76 25.26 8.01
C ALA A 40 -10.18 25.85 9.36
#